data_AF-A0AAW2Z0Q7-F1
#
_entry.id   AF-A0AAW2Z0Q7-F1
#
_cell.length_a   1.000
_cell.length_b   1.000
_cell.length_c   1.000
_cell.angle_alpha   90.00
_cell.angle_beta   90.00
_cell.angle_gamma   90.00
#
_symmetry.space_group_name_H-M   'P 1'
#
loop_
_entity.id
_entity.type
_entity.pdbx_description
1 polymer ?
#
loop_
_entity_poly.entity_id
_entity_poly.type
_entity_poly.pdbx_seq_one_letter_code
_entity_poly.pdbx_strand_id
1 'polypeptide(L)'
;MRRATAQNKVVEPNSAKDSVEPRKIKRSIPHVSCCGMMNTLVDGESYIPTNVEQIANILTHAIPAVVSVAALVHMVQNVVDNTQETIVAWVYGLCMISLFSVSSLYHLSVLTHTLEHKLAQVMQTFDHAFIYIFIAASYTPWLILLEIGVNGLYGKLFCAVIWGIAVFGVARSFLKFGQSIPSLFLYLFMGWIAILIVQPVMKSEIALWGVIELVLGGLVYSAGAIIPF
;
A
#
# COMPACT_ATOMS: atom_id res chain seq x y z
N MET A 1 -5.60 -30.00 94.83
CA MET A 1 -6.57 -29.65 93.76
C MET A 1 -5.92 -28.62 92.83
N ARG A 2 -5.15 -29.06 91.83
CA ARG A 2 -5.46 -28.94 90.39
C ARG A 2 -6.26 -27.68 89.99
N ARG A 3 -5.61 -26.73 89.32
CA ARG A 3 -6.02 -26.20 88.00
C ARG A 3 -4.90 -25.35 87.40
N ALA A 4 -4.26 -25.91 86.39
CA ALA A 4 -3.45 -25.19 85.42
C ALA A 4 -4.40 -24.50 84.43
N THR A 5 -4.25 -23.18 84.26
CA THR A 5 -5.03 -22.40 83.30
C THR A 5 -4.18 -22.26 82.04
N ALA A 6 -4.53 -23.01 81.00
CA ALA A 6 -3.92 -22.95 79.68
C ALA A 6 -4.25 -21.61 79.02
N GLN A 7 -3.21 -20.88 78.59
CA GLN A 7 -3.35 -19.72 77.72
C GLN A 7 -3.77 -20.20 76.32
N ASN A 8 -4.99 -19.83 75.93
CA ASN A 8 -5.59 -20.16 74.65
C ASN A 8 -5.00 -19.22 73.58
N LYS A 9 -4.16 -19.76 72.70
CA LYS A 9 -3.55 -19.05 71.57
C LYS A 9 -4.60 -18.89 70.47
N VAL A 10 -5.23 -17.73 70.40
CA VAL A 10 -6.14 -17.37 69.30
C VAL A 10 -5.31 -17.26 68.03
N VAL A 11 -5.50 -18.21 67.12
CA VAL A 11 -4.94 -18.20 65.76
C VAL A 11 -5.83 -17.27 64.94
N GLU A 12 -5.34 -16.06 64.67
CA GLU A 12 -6.02 -15.15 63.74
C GLU A 12 -5.95 -15.70 62.30
N PRO A 13 -7.06 -15.71 61.56
CA PRO A 13 -7.06 -16.12 60.17
C PRO A 13 -6.33 -15.09 59.31
N ASN A 14 -5.33 -15.58 58.59
CA ASN A 14 -4.50 -14.88 57.63
C ASN A 14 -5.37 -14.24 56.53
N SER A 15 -5.70 -12.95 56.68
CA SER A 15 -6.36 -12.14 55.65
C SER A 15 -5.33 -11.79 54.57
N ALA A 16 -5.00 -12.79 53.76
CA ALA A 16 -4.39 -12.58 52.47
C ALA A 16 -5.41 -11.82 51.60
N LYS A 17 -5.26 -10.49 51.56
CA LYS A 17 -5.86 -9.67 50.51
C LYS A 17 -5.18 -10.08 49.21
N ASP A 18 -5.77 -11.05 48.52
CA ASP A 18 -5.51 -11.30 47.12
C ASP A 18 -6.03 -10.09 46.31
N SER A 19 -5.24 -9.02 46.31
CA SER A 19 -5.36 -7.97 45.32
C SER A 19 -4.94 -8.58 43.99
N VAL A 20 -5.94 -9.06 43.24
CA VAL A 20 -5.81 -9.44 41.84
C VAL A 20 -5.37 -8.19 41.08
N GLU A 21 -4.06 -8.01 40.97
CA GLU A 21 -3.46 -7.02 40.11
C GLU A 21 -3.94 -7.31 38.67
N PRO A 22 -4.50 -6.34 37.94
CA PRO A 22 -4.93 -6.58 36.57
C PRO A 22 -3.70 -6.99 35.77
N ARG A 23 -3.67 -8.27 35.37
CA ARG A 23 -2.64 -8.86 34.52
C ARG A 23 -2.45 -7.92 33.34
N LYS A 24 -1.38 -7.11 33.35
CA LYS A 24 -0.95 -6.34 32.19
C LYS A 24 -0.67 -7.39 31.11
N ILE A 25 -1.65 -7.64 30.25
CA ILE A 25 -1.45 -8.36 29.01
C ILE A 25 -0.49 -7.45 28.26
N LYS A 26 0.80 -7.78 28.36
CA LYS A 26 1.84 -7.21 27.52
C LYS A 26 1.48 -7.70 26.12
N ARG A 27 0.60 -6.95 25.45
CA ARG A 27 0.36 -7.10 24.02
C ARG A 27 1.71 -6.77 23.41
N SER A 28 2.53 -7.79 23.23
CA SER A 28 3.68 -7.73 22.33
C SER A 28 3.08 -7.59 20.94
N ILE A 29 2.66 -6.37 20.61
CA ILE A 29 2.48 -5.97 19.22
C ILE A 29 3.80 -6.38 18.57
N PRO A 30 3.79 -7.23 17.54
CA PRO A 30 5.02 -7.59 16.86
C PRO A 30 5.66 -6.29 16.41
N HIS A 31 6.75 -5.89 17.07
CA HIS A 31 7.54 -4.74 16.70
C HIS A 31 8.17 -5.11 15.36
N VAL A 32 7.49 -4.76 14.28
CA VAL A 32 8.11 -4.69 12.95
C VAL A 32 9.00 -3.45 12.99
N SER A 33 10.12 -3.55 13.72
CA SER A 33 11.15 -2.52 13.73
C SER A 33 11.81 -2.53 12.36
N CYS A 34 11.30 -1.68 11.48
CA CYS A 34 11.88 -1.48 10.18
C CYS A 34 12.96 -0.40 10.28
N CYS A 35 14.20 -0.84 10.15
CA CYS A 35 15.32 0.01 9.79
C CYS A 35 14.97 0.72 8.46
N GLY A 36 14.71 2.04 8.54
CA GLY A 36 14.68 2.96 7.40
C GLY A 36 13.38 3.05 6.61
N MET A 37 12.21 2.99 7.25
CA MET A 37 10.93 3.08 6.54
C MET A 37 10.06 4.23 7.05
N MET A 38 9.28 4.80 6.12
CA MET A 38 8.62 6.11 6.07
C MET A 38 7.82 6.64 7.28
N ASN A 39 7.77 5.92 8.41
CA ASN A 39 6.92 6.25 9.55
C ASN A 39 7.70 6.31 10.87
N THR A 40 8.89 6.93 10.85
CA THR A 40 9.51 7.41 12.10
C THR A 40 8.83 8.73 12.45
N LEU A 41 8.24 8.83 13.64
CA LEU A 41 7.72 10.09 14.15
C LEU A 41 8.87 11.12 14.23
N VAL A 42 8.52 12.41 14.28
CA VAL A 42 9.50 13.52 14.46
C VAL A 42 10.42 13.30 15.66
N ASP A 43 9.98 12.47 16.62
CA ASP A 43 10.69 12.15 17.87
C ASP A 43 11.53 10.85 17.82
N GLY A 44 11.67 10.20 16.65
CA GLY A 44 12.49 9.00 16.47
C GLY A 44 11.84 7.68 16.93
N GLU A 45 10.60 7.73 17.43
CA GLU A 45 9.79 6.54 17.74
C GLU A 45 9.09 6.00 16.48
N SER A 46 8.97 4.67 16.38
CA SER A 46 8.24 4.03 15.28
C SER A 46 6.74 4.25 15.45
N TYR A 47 6.08 4.75 14.41
CA TYR A 47 4.61 4.87 14.37
C TYR A 47 3.94 3.51 14.55
N ILE A 48 2.94 3.46 15.45
CA ILE A 48 2.12 2.27 15.69
C ILE A 48 0.68 2.63 15.31
N PRO A 49 0.17 2.12 14.18
CA PRO A 49 -1.18 2.42 13.74
C PRO A 49 -2.23 1.82 14.68
N THR A 50 -3.32 2.55 14.87
CA THR A 50 -4.46 2.13 15.68
C THR A 50 -5.32 1.09 14.96
N ASN A 51 -6.16 0.35 15.70
CA ASN A 51 -7.10 -0.60 15.08
C ASN A 51 -8.08 0.09 14.12
N VAL A 52 -8.46 1.35 14.42
CA VAL A 52 -9.37 2.14 13.57
C VAL A 52 -8.69 2.49 12.25
N GLU A 53 -7.42 2.94 12.29
CA GLU A 53 -6.63 3.20 11.08
C GLU A 53 -6.44 1.94 10.24
N GLN A 54 -6.16 0.79 10.87
CA GLN A 54 -6.04 -0.48 10.14
C GLN A 54 -7.35 -0.87 9.45
N ILE A 55 -8.50 -0.72 10.13
CA ILE A 55 -9.81 -0.98 9.50
C ILE A 55 -10.05 -0.01 8.36
N ALA A 56 -9.75 1.28 8.53
CA ALA A 56 -9.88 2.27 7.48
C ALA A 56 -9.03 1.91 6.27
N ASN A 57 -7.76 1.54 6.46
CA ASN A 57 -6.85 1.09 5.40
C ASN A 57 -7.36 -0.18 4.70
N ILE A 58 -7.92 -1.14 5.43
CA ILE A 58 -8.54 -2.32 4.80
C ILE A 58 -9.70 -1.89 3.90
N LEU A 59 -10.60 -1.02 4.38
CA LEU A 59 -11.77 -0.62 3.61
C LEU A 59 -11.41 0.23 2.38
N THR A 60 -10.47 1.18 2.53
CA THR A 60 -10.02 2.05 1.44
C THR A 60 -9.30 1.29 0.34
N HIS A 61 -8.77 0.09 0.61
CA HIS A 61 -8.17 -0.76 -0.41
C HIS A 61 -9.09 -1.90 -0.88
N ALA A 62 -9.89 -2.51 0.01
CA ALA A 62 -10.70 -3.68 -0.34
C ALA A 62 -11.87 -3.32 -1.26
N ILE A 63 -12.48 -2.15 -1.05
CA ILE A 63 -13.57 -1.67 -1.92
C ILE A 63 -13.05 -1.45 -3.35
N PRO A 64 -11.97 -0.69 -3.59
CA PRO A 64 -11.36 -0.59 -4.92
C PRO A 64 -10.90 -1.92 -5.51
N ALA A 65 -10.44 -2.88 -4.70
CA ALA A 65 -10.07 -4.21 -5.21
C ALA A 65 -11.27 -4.87 -5.92
N VAL A 66 -12.46 -4.85 -5.31
CA VAL A 66 -13.68 -5.42 -5.93
C VAL A 66 -14.10 -4.61 -7.16
N VAL A 67 -14.09 -3.27 -7.06
CA VAL A 67 -14.44 -2.38 -8.18
C VAL A 67 -13.49 -2.59 -9.37
N SER A 68 -12.20 -2.82 -9.14
CA SER A 68 -11.20 -3.03 -10.18
C SER A 68 -11.43 -4.32 -10.99
N VAL A 69 -11.99 -5.37 -10.37
CA VAL A 69 -12.40 -6.58 -11.08
C VAL A 69 -13.55 -6.27 -12.06
N ALA A 70 -14.58 -5.56 -11.59
CA ALA A 70 -15.69 -5.15 -12.43
C ALA A 70 -15.23 -4.23 -13.58
N ALA A 71 -14.31 -3.30 -13.29
CA ALA A 71 -13.72 -2.42 -14.29
C ALA A 71 -12.92 -3.20 -15.34
N LEU A 72 -12.11 -4.19 -14.95
CA LEU A 72 -11.38 -5.05 -15.90
C LEU A 72 -12.33 -5.83 -16.80
N VAL A 73 -13.37 -6.45 -16.24
CA VAL A 73 -14.39 -7.17 -17.01
C VAL A 73 -15.05 -6.22 -18.01
N HIS A 74 -15.43 -5.02 -17.55
CA HIS A 74 -16.05 -4.02 -18.41
C HIS A 74 -15.11 -3.57 -19.54
N MET A 75 -13.84 -3.26 -19.26
CA MET A 75 -12.88 -2.88 -20.30
C MET A 75 -12.73 -3.98 -21.35
N VAL A 76 -12.49 -5.23 -20.94
CA VAL A 76 -12.27 -6.35 -21.87
C VAL A 76 -13.52 -6.64 -22.72
N GLN A 77 -14.73 -6.47 -22.18
CA GLN A 77 -15.98 -6.66 -22.94
C GLN A 77 -16.22 -5.59 -23.99
N ASN A 78 -15.65 -4.39 -23.84
CA ASN A 78 -15.84 -3.28 -24.76
C ASN A 78 -14.76 -3.21 -25.86
N VAL A 79 -13.72 -4.05 -25.79
CA VAL A 79 -12.73 -4.13 -26.86
C VAL A 79 -13.31 -4.89 -28.05
N VAL A 80 -13.25 -4.29 -29.24
CA VAL A 80 -13.75 -4.89 -30.49
C VAL A 80 -12.56 -5.21 -31.40
N ASP A 81 -12.26 -6.51 -31.54
CA ASP A 81 -11.25 -7.07 -32.46
C ASP A 81 -9.86 -6.39 -32.43
N ASN A 82 -9.46 -5.81 -31.29
CA ASN A 82 -8.17 -5.17 -31.11
C ASN A 82 -7.33 -5.87 -30.02
N THR A 83 -6.34 -6.65 -30.45
CA THR A 83 -5.41 -7.36 -29.57
C THR A 83 -4.61 -6.41 -28.68
N GLN A 84 -4.22 -5.25 -29.20
CA GLN A 84 -3.40 -4.28 -28.45
C GLN A 84 -4.21 -3.66 -27.30
N GLU A 85 -5.44 -3.23 -27.56
CA GLU A 85 -6.36 -2.72 -26.52
C GLU A 85 -6.65 -3.80 -25.47
N THR A 86 -6.86 -5.04 -25.89
CA THR A 86 -7.09 -6.17 -24.97
C THR A 86 -5.92 -6.35 -24.01
N ILE A 87 -4.68 -6.39 -24.52
CA ILE A 87 -3.47 -6.54 -23.69
C ILE A 87 -3.33 -5.37 -22.71
N VAL A 88 -3.55 -4.14 -23.18
CA VAL A 88 -3.46 -2.94 -22.34
C VAL A 88 -4.50 -2.98 -21.21
N ALA A 89 -5.73 -3.39 -21.50
CA ALA A 89 -6.80 -3.54 -20.51
C ALA A 89 -6.42 -4.58 -19.43
N TRP A 90 -5.88 -5.72 -19.84
CA TRP A 90 -5.40 -6.75 -18.91
C TRP A 90 -4.24 -6.27 -18.05
N VAL A 91 -3.24 -5.61 -18.63
CA VAL A 91 -2.09 -5.08 -17.88
C VAL A 91 -2.55 -4.06 -16.84
N TYR A 92 -3.38 -3.10 -17.23
CA TYR A 92 -3.90 -2.09 -16.31
C TYR A 92 -4.76 -2.71 -15.20
N GLY A 93 -5.75 -3.52 -15.57
CA GLY A 93 -6.70 -4.09 -14.63
C GLY A 93 -6.07 -5.10 -13.66
N LEU A 94 -5.20 -6.00 -14.12
CA LEU A 94 -4.53 -6.95 -13.23
C LEU A 94 -3.58 -6.29 -12.24
N CYS A 95 -2.87 -5.25 -12.67
CA CYS A 95 -2.01 -4.47 -11.78
C CYS A 95 -2.84 -3.72 -10.73
N MET A 96 -3.98 -3.14 -11.12
CA MET A 96 -4.90 -2.48 -10.21
C MET A 96 -5.48 -3.45 -9.16
N ILE A 97 -5.99 -4.60 -9.61
CA ILE A 97 -6.53 -5.65 -8.73
C ILE A 97 -5.44 -6.09 -7.75
N SER A 98 -4.22 -6.33 -8.24
CA SER A 98 -3.10 -6.81 -7.43
C SER A 98 -2.67 -5.79 -6.39
N LEU A 99 -2.54 -4.50 -6.77
CA LEU A 99 -2.22 -3.42 -5.84
C LEU A 99 -3.20 -3.38 -4.66
N PHE A 100 -4.49 -3.29 -4.96
CA PHE A 100 -5.51 -3.13 -3.92
C PHE A 100 -5.71 -4.41 -3.11
N SER A 101 -5.63 -5.59 -3.73
CA SER A 101 -5.80 -6.87 -3.04
C SER A 101 -4.65 -7.15 -2.09
N VAL A 102 -3.40 -6.97 -2.54
CA VAL A 102 -2.22 -7.19 -1.68
C VAL A 102 -2.22 -6.23 -0.50
N SER A 103 -2.55 -4.95 -0.73
CA SER A 103 -2.63 -3.96 0.33
C SER A 103 -3.70 -4.29 1.37
N SER A 104 -4.89 -4.67 0.91
CA SER A 104 -5.99 -5.09 1.80
C SER A 104 -5.62 -6.31 2.64
N LEU A 105 -5.00 -7.32 2.01
CA LEU A 105 -4.55 -8.52 2.69
C LEU A 105 -3.43 -8.22 3.70
N TYR A 106 -2.53 -7.30 3.36
CA TYR A 106 -1.48 -6.85 4.26
C TYR A 106 -2.06 -6.23 5.53
N HIS A 107 -2.92 -5.21 5.39
CA HIS A 107 -3.53 -4.56 6.55
C HIS A 107 -4.43 -5.51 7.37
N LEU A 108 -5.15 -6.42 6.70
CA LEU A 108 -5.94 -7.45 7.37
C LEU A 108 -5.06 -8.39 8.19
N SER A 109 -3.90 -8.80 7.66
CA SER A 109 -2.96 -9.66 8.38
C SER A 109 -2.36 -8.99 9.62
N VAL A 110 -2.10 -7.68 9.54
CA VAL A 110 -1.60 -6.88 10.65
C VAL A 110 -2.67 -6.76 11.74
N LEU A 111 -3.92 -6.47 11.37
CA LEU A 111 -5.04 -6.34 12.31
C LEU A 111 -5.37 -7.66 13.03
N THR A 112 -5.36 -8.77 12.30
CA THR A 112 -5.79 -10.07 12.82
C THR A 112 -4.66 -10.87 13.46
N HIS A 113 -3.41 -10.42 13.33
CA HIS A 113 -2.20 -11.13 13.75
C HIS A 113 -2.15 -12.59 13.23
N THR A 114 -2.68 -12.81 12.03
CA THR A 114 -2.89 -14.16 11.47
C THR A 114 -1.67 -14.74 10.76
N LEU A 115 -0.71 -13.90 10.36
CA LEU A 115 0.47 -14.33 9.60
C LEU A 115 1.71 -14.40 10.47
N GLU A 116 2.57 -15.37 10.16
CA GLU A 116 3.93 -15.42 10.70
C GLU A 116 4.70 -14.14 10.31
N HIS A 117 5.58 -13.70 11.21
CA HIS A 117 6.34 -12.46 11.06
C HIS A 117 7.06 -12.34 9.71
N LYS A 118 7.64 -13.43 9.21
CA LYS A 118 8.33 -13.45 7.91
C LYS A 118 7.39 -13.20 6.74
N LEU A 119 6.19 -13.78 6.76
CA LEU A 119 5.22 -13.64 5.68
C LEU A 119 4.60 -12.23 5.67
N ALA A 120 4.37 -11.64 6.85
CA ALA A 120 3.93 -10.25 6.97
C ALA A 120 4.96 -9.27 6.36
N GLN A 121 6.26 -9.50 6.56
CA GLN A 121 7.32 -8.69 5.93
C GLN A 121 7.36 -8.83 4.41
N VAL A 122 7.11 -10.03 3.89
CA VAL A 122 7.03 -10.27 2.44
C VAL A 122 5.83 -9.55 1.86
N MET A 123 4.64 -9.66 2.47
CA MET A 123 3.44 -8.94 2.02
C MET A 123 3.61 -7.43 2.06
N GLN A 124 4.27 -6.90 3.08
CA GLN A 124 4.63 -5.48 3.12
C GLN A 124 5.52 -5.08 1.93
N THR A 125 6.51 -5.92 1.62
CA THR A 125 7.42 -5.65 0.49
C THR A 125 6.66 -5.68 -0.84
N PHE A 126 5.72 -6.60 -1.01
CA PHE A 126 4.84 -6.65 -2.17
C PHE A 126 3.95 -5.42 -2.28
N ASP A 127 3.32 -5.00 -1.18
CA ASP A 127 2.48 -3.79 -1.12
C ASP A 127 3.26 -2.56 -1.65
N HIS A 128 4.51 -2.37 -1.22
CA HIS A 128 5.38 -1.30 -1.70
C HIS A 128 5.81 -1.47 -3.16
N ALA A 129 6.03 -2.70 -3.61
CA ALA A 129 6.42 -3.03 -4.98
C ALA A 129 5.28 -2.77 -5.97
N PHE A 130 4.04 -3.10 -5.59
CA PHE A 130 2.88 -2.92 -6.47
C PHE A 130 2.56 -1.45 -6.75
N ILE A 131 2.95 -0.51 -5.88
CA ILE A 131 2.82 0.93 -6.19
C ILE A 131 3.64 1.28 -7.44
N TYR A 132 4.90 0.84 -7.53
CA TYR A 132 5.75 1.09 -8.70
C TYR A 132 5.16 0.46 -9.97
N ILE A 133 4.69 -0.79 -9.86
CA ILE A 133 4.10 -1.54 -10.97
C ILE A 133 2.82 -0.85 -11.45
N PHE A 134 1.95 -0.44 -10.53
CA PHE A 134 0.68 0.18 -10.86
C PHE A 134 0.87 1.56 -11.49
N ILE A 135 1.83 2.36 -11.03
CA ILE A 135 2.18 3.61 -11.70
C ILE A 135 2.55 3.33 -13.17
N ALA A 136 3.43 2.37 -13.45
CA ALA A 136 3.78 1.99 -14.82
C ALA A 136 2.59 1.46 -15.64
N ALA A 137 1.75 0.63 -15.03
CA ALA A 137 0.54 0.11 -15.67
C ALA A 137 -0.43 1.24 -16.02
N SER A 138 -0.59 2.25 -15.15
CA SER A 138 -1.48 3.40 -15.38
C SER A 138 -1.07 4.27 -16.58
N TYR A 139 0.22 4.29 -16.93
CA TYR A 139 0.72 4.97 -18.12
C TYR A 139 0.55 4.18 -19.42
N THR A 140 0.45 2.85 -19.32
CA THR A 140 0.48 1.97 -20.51
C THR A 140 -0.64 2.29 -21.51
N PRO A 141 -1.90 2.54 -21.12
CA PRO A 141 -2.95 2.95 -22.07
C PRO A 141 -2.60 4.24 -22.81
N TRP A 142 -2.19 5.28 -22.08
CA TRP A 142 -1.85 6.58 -22.65
C TRP A 142 -0.66 6.53 -23.60
N LEU A 143 0.32 5.67 -23.33
CA LEU A 143 1.55 5.60 -24.12
C LEU A 143 1.44 4.65 -25.32
N ILE A 144 0.64 3.59 -25.22
CA ILE A 144 0.53 2.57 -26.26
C ILE A 144 -0.63 2.86 -27.21
N LEU A 145 -1.79 3.33 -26.71
CA LEU A 145 -2.99 3.52 -27.53
C LEU A 145 -3.06 4.89 -28.22
N LEU A 146 -2.37 5.90 -27.68
CA LEU A 146 -2.38 7.26 -28.24
C LEU A 146 -1.42 7.45 -29.44
N GLU A 147 -0.72 6.38 -29.85
CA GLU A 147 0.24 6.36 -30.96
C GLU A 147 1.16 7.60 -31.02
N ILE A 148 1.86 7.88 -29.92
CA ILE A 148 2.66 9.11 -29.80
C ILE A 148 3.87 9.09 -30.77
N GLY A 149 3.81 10.02 -31.73
CA GLY A 149 4.78 10.26 -32.81
C GLY A 149 4.85 9.14 -33.86
N VAL A 150 5.96 9.00 -34.58
CA VAL A 150 6.00 8.15 -35.79
C VAL A 150 5.70 6.68 -35.45
N ASN A 151 4.55 6.17 -35.90
CA ASN A 151 4.04 4.81 -35.63
C ASN A 151 4.00 4.43 -34.13
N GLY A 152 3.79 5.43 -33.26
CA GLY A 152 3.76 5.24 -31.81
C GLY A 152 5.11 4.89 -31.16
N LEU A 153 6.23 5.08 -31.86
CA LEU A 153 7.56 4.69 -31.35
C LEU A 153 7.92 5.43 -30.05
N TYR A 154 7.65 6.73 -29.96
CA TYR A 154 7.99 7.48 -28.75
C TYR A 154 7.18 7.00 -27.55
N GLY A 155 5.89 6.73 -27.75
CA GLY A 155 5.03 6.14 -26.72
C GLY A 155 5.57 4.81 -26.18
N LYS A 156 5.97 3.90 -27.09
CA LYS A 156 6.59 2.61 -26.73
C LYS A 156 7.91 2.78 -25.97
N LEU A 157 8.77 3.71 -26.39
CA LEU A 157 10.03 3.99 -25.70
C LEU A 157 9.81 4.58 -24.30
N PHE A 158 8.89 5.53 -24.15
CA PHE A 158 8.53 6.06 -22.84
C PHE A 158 7.93 4.98 -21.95
N CYS A 159 7.09 4.10 -22.50
CA CYS A 159 6.53 2.97 -21.78
C CYS A 159 7.65 2.07 -21.25
N ALA A 160 8.63 1.71 -22.09
CA ALA A 160 9.79 0.93 -21.68
C ALA A 160 10.62 1.60 -20.58
N VAL A 161 10.82 2.93 -20.67
CA VAL A 161 11.53 3.70 -19.63
C VAL A 161 10.78 3.65 -18.30
N ILE A 162 9.48 3.91 -18.30
CA ILE A 162 8.65 3.90 -17.08
C ILE A 162 8.63 2.52 -16.44
N TRP A 163 8.47 1.45 -17.24
CA TRP A 163 8.57 0.07 -16.76
C TRP A 163 9.97 -0.26 -16.24
N GLY A 164 11.03 0.27 -16.85
CA GLY A 164 12.40 0.16 -16.34
C GLY A 164 12.58 0.80 -14.96
N ILE A 165 12.02 1.99 -14.75
CA ILE A 165 12.01 2.65 -13.44
C ILE A 165 11.17 1.85 -12.44
N ALA A 166 10.03 1.27 -12.86
CA ALA A 166 9.22 0.42 -12.00
C ALA A 166 9.97 -0.83 -11.55
N VAL A 167 10.66 -1.52 -12.46
CA VAL A 167 11.51 -2.67 -12.13
C VAL A 167 12.61 -2.27 -11.15
N PHE A 168 13.24 -1.11 -11.34
CA PHE A 168 14.21 -0.57 -10.40
C PHE A 168 13.59 -0.34 -9.01
N GLY A 169 12.40 0.27 -8.94
CA GLY A 169 11.67 0.48 -7.69
C GLY A 169 11.29 -0.83 -6.98
N VAL A 170 10.81 -1.83 -7.72
CA VAL A 170 10.53 -3.18 -7.21
C VAL A 170 11.81 -3.81 -6.66
N ALA A 171 12.89 -3.81 -7.44
CA ALA A 171 14.18 -4.34 -7.00
C ALA A 171 14.64 -3.66 -5.71
N ARG A 172 14.46 -2.35 -5.59
CA ARG A 172 14.78 -1.58 -4.39
C ARG A 172 13.96 -2.02 -3.17
N SER A 173 12.66 -2.30 -3.35
CA SER A 173 11.79 -2.81 -2.28
C SER A 173 12.26 -4.17 -1.77
N PHE A 174 12.62 -5.09 -2.67
CA PHE A 174 13.04 -6.46 -2.30
C PHE A 174 14.48 -6.54 -1.78
N LEU A 175 15.41 -5.85 -2.44
CA LEU A 175 16.85 -5.94 -2.14
C LEU A 175 17.30 -4.93 -1.07
N LYS A 176 16.39 -4.08 -0.58
CA LYS A 176 16.62 -3.14 0.52
C LYS A 176 17.84 -2.21 0.32
N PHE A 177 18.23 -1.92 -0.93
CA PHE A 177 19.29 -0.94 -1.24
C PHE A 177 18.69 0.45 -1.44
N GLY A 178 19.54 1.50 -1.46
CA GLY A 178 19.11 2.87 -1.76
C GLY A 178 18.07 3.46 -0.80
N GLN A 179 17.99 2.96 0.44
CA GLN A 179 17.02 3.39 1.45
C GLN A 179 17.21 4.84 1.91
N SER A 180 18.32 5.49 1.54
CA SER A 180 18.58 6.90 1.81
C SER A 180 17.65 7.85 1.07
N ILE A 181 17.05 7.43 -0.04
CA ILE A 181 16.09 8.23 -0.80
C ILE A 181 14.68 7.75 -0.41
N PRO A 182 13.77 8.56 0.13
CA PRO A 182 12.42 8.09 0.45
C PRO A 182 11.71 7.47 -0.78
N SER A 183 11.03 6.33 -0.62
CA SER A 183 10.28 5.72 -1.73
C SER A 183 9.24 6.69 -2.32
N LEU A 184 8.66 7.54 -1.46
CA LEU A 184 7.75 8.62 -1.86
C LEU A 184 8.33 9.53 -2.96
N PHE A 185 9.62 9.84 -2.90
CA PHE A 185 10.26 10.68 -3.91
C PHE A 185 10.24 10.00 -5.29
N LEU A 186 10.53 8.69 -5.35
CA LEU A 186 10.49 7.94 -6.60
C LEU A 186 9.07 7.78 -7.11
N TYR A 187 8.10 7.54 -6.24
CA TYR A 187 6.68 7.52 -6.62
C TYR A 187 6.29 8.84 -7.27
N LEU A 188 6.53 9.96 -6.58
CA LEU A 188 6.25 11.30 -7.09
C LEU A 188 6.95 11.56 -8.42
N PHE A 189 8.24 11.28 -8.50
CA PHE A 189 9.00 11.45 -9.74
C PHE A 189 8.35 10.67 -10.90
N MET A 190 8.01 9.39 -10.70
CA MET A 190 7.34 8.60 -11.72
C MET A 190 5.96 9.16 -12.08
N GLY A 191 5.16 9.63 -11.11
CA GLY A 191 3.84 10.21 -11.36
C GLY A 191 3.87 11.55 -12.10
N TRP A 192 4.94 12.34 -11.94
CA TRP A 192 5.08 13.64 -12.62
C TRP A 192 5.57 13.52 -14.07
N ILE A 193 6.10 12.36 -14.49
CA ILE A 193 6.43 12.09 -15.90
C ILE A 193 5.20 12.26 -16.81
N ALA A 194 3.98 12.10 -16.29
CA ALA A 194 2.71 12.33 -16.99
C ALA A 194 2.63 13.68 -17.72
N ILE A 195 3.28 14.73 -17.19
CA ILE A 195 3.29 16.05 -17.81
C ILE A 195 3.86 16.02 -19.22
N LEU A 196 4.83 15.14 -19.49
CA LEU A 196 5.43 14.99 -20.82
C LEU A 196 4.45 14.45 -21.85
N ILE A 197 3.36 13.80 -21.41
CA ILE A 197 2.34 13.18 -22.25
C ILE A 197 1.19 14.17 -22.57
N VAL A 198 1.05 15.26 -21.82
CA VAL A 198 -0.01 16.28 -22.01
C VAL A 198 -0.03 16.86 -23.42
N GLN A 199 1.15 17.24 -23.94
CA GLN A 199 1.30 17.82 -25.28
C GLN A 199 0.81 16.86 -26.39
N PRO A 200 1.25 15.58 -26.42
CA PRO A 200 0.68 14.57 -27.31
C PRO A 200 -0.83 14.40 -27.18
N VAL A 201 -1.38 14.33 -25.96
CA VAL A 201 -2.83 14.16 -25.71
C VAL A 201 -3.63 15.31 -26.32
N MET A 202 -3.19 16.56 -26.13
CA MET A 202 -3.85 17.73 -26.73
C MET A 202 -3.89 17.72 -28.26
N LYS A 203 -3.00 16.97 -28.91
CA LYS A 203 -2.93 16.83 -30.37
C LYS A 203 -3.67 15.61 -30.90
N SER A 204 -4.10 14.72 -30.02
CA SER A 204 -4.84 13.50 -30.35
C SER A 204 -6.34 13.77 -30.48
N GLU A 205 -7.11 12.81 -30.99
CA GLU A 205 -8.58 12.89 -31.02
C GLU A 205 -9.22 12.76 -29.63
N ILE A 206 -8.43 12.36 -28.62
CA ILE A 206 -8.87 12.35 -27.22
C ILE A 206 -8.91 13.81 -26.74
N ALA A 207 -10.11 14.37 -26.83
CA ALA A 207 -10.47 15.75 -26.53
C ALA A 207 -9.98 16.24 -25.16
N LEU A 208 -10.16 17.54 -24.92
CA LEU A 208 -9.90 18.29 -23.67
C LEU A 208 -10.18 17.50 -22.37
N TRP A 209 -11.17 16.61 -22.37
CA TRP A 209 -11.51 15.73 -21.26
C TRP A 209 -10.36 14.85 -20.77
N GLY A 210 -9.58 14.22 -21.66
CA GLY A 210 -8.45 13.39 -21.25
C GLY A 210 -7.35 14.19 -20.54
N VAL A 211 -7.15 15.45 -20.96
CA VAL A 211 -6.22 16.36 -20.30
C VAL A 211 -6.75 16.79 -18.93
N ILE A 212 -8.04 17.09 -18.82
CA ILE A 212 -8.67 17.42 -17.53
C ILE A 212 -8.52 16.26 -16.55
N GLU A 213 -8.80 15.03 -16.97
CA GLU A 213 -8.63 13.84 -16.14
C GLU A 213 -7.17 13.66 -15.68
N LEU A 214 -6.21 13.88 -16.57
CA LEU A 214 -4.79 13.77 -16.24
C LEU A 214 -4.34 14.86 -15.25
N VAL A 215 -4.84 16.09 -15.41
CA VAL A 215 -4.57 17.20 -14.47
C VAL A 215 -5.21 16.91 -13.11
N LEU A 216 -6.49 16.51 -13.08
CA LEU A 216 -7.18 16.18 -11.83
C LEU A 216 -6.50 15.00 -11.13
N GLY A 217 -6.12 13.96 -11.87
CA GLY A 217 -5.36 12.83 -11.36
C GLY A 217 -4.02 13.26 -10.76
N GLY A 218 -3.26 14.12 -11.45
CA GLY A 218 -1.99 14.65 -10.97
C GLY A 218 -2.12 15.50 -9.71
N LEU A 219 -3.20 16.29 -9.60
CA LEU A 219 -3.50 17.07 -8.39
C LEU A 219 -3.87 16.17 -7.21
N VAL A 220 -4.75 15.19 -7.42
CA VAL A 220 -5.13 14.21 -6.37
C VAL A 220 -3.92 13.41 -5.92
N TYR A 221 -3.07 12.98 -6.86
CA TYR A 221 -1.84 12.25 -6.58
C TYR A 221 -0.87 13.06 -5.73
N SER A 222 -0.67 14.34 -6.08
CA SER A 222 0.22 15.24 -5.34
C SER A 222 -0.35 15.60 -3.96
N ALA A 223 -1.66 15.81 -3.86
CA ALA A 223 -2.33 16.05 -2.58
C ALA A 223 -2.20 14.84 -1.64
N GLY A 224 -2.34 13.63 -2.16
CA GLY A 224 -2.15 12.40 -1.39
C GLY A 224 -0.74 12.25 -0.81
N ALA A 225 0.29 12.77 -1.49
CA ALA A 225 1.66 12.76 -0.98
C ALA A 225 1.93 13.75 0.17
N ILE A 226 1.07 14.75 0.36
CA ILE A 226 1.20 15.76 1.41
C ILE A 226 0.58 15.27 2.72
N ILE A 227 -0.38 14.34 2.67
CA ILE A 227 -1.07 13.82 3.86
C ILE A 227 -0.26 12.64 4.40
N PRO A 228 0.45 12.77 5.53
CA PRO A 228 1.07 11.62 6.18
C PRO A 228 -0.02 10.73 6.80
N PHE A 229 0.04 9.42 6.54
CA PHE A 229 -0.82 8.39 7.15
C PHE A 229 0.01 7.39 7.98
#